data_AF-A0A848WF96-F1
#
_entry.id   AF-A0A848WF96-F1
#
_cell.length_a   1.000
_cell.length_b   1.000
_cell.length_c   1.000
_cell.angle_alpha   90.00
_cell.angle_beta   90.00
_cell.angle_gamma   90.00
#
_symmetry.space_group_name_H-M   'P 1'
#
loop_
_entity.id
_entity.type
_entity.pdbx_description
1 polymer ?
#
loop_
_entity_poly.entity_id
_entity_poly.type
_entity_poly.pdbx_seq_one_letter_code
_entity_poly.pdbx_strand_id
1 'polypeptide(L)'
;MAEPLDRDSVIRLLDQLGSDQDVEVLAAARNLHAQISAAELRWDELLMPDEPVPAPAPVAADAATPESAESPSAADTNGNDGDTLALIEQLLADPDRSEALREELEEYKIDIAEGEFDAKDHKYVRALYQRLIA
;
A
#
# COMPACT_ATOMS: atom_id res chain seq x y z
N MET A 1 -2.36 35.94 0.16
CA MET A 1 -1.36 35.19 0.94
C MET A 1 -2.02 33.86 1.19
N ALA A 2 -1.63 32.81 0.45
CA ALA A 2 -2.18 31.48 0.67
C ALA A 2 -1.65 30.96 2.01
N GLU A 3 -2.54 30.38 2.82
CA GLU A 3 -2.16 29.76 4.09
C GLU A 3 -1.62 28.35 3.77
N PRO A 4 -0.41 27.98 4.23
CA PRO A 4 0.11 26.64 3.99
C PRO A 4 -0.79 25.57 4.63
N LEU A 5 -1.10 24.53 3.87
CA LEU A 5 -1.96 23.44 4.33
C LEU A 5 -1.22 22.59 5.38
N ASP A 6 -1.80 22.45 6.57
CA ASP A 6 -1.25 21.60 7.64
C ASP A 6 -1.69 20.15 7.48
N ARG A 7 -0.74 19.25 7.20
CA ARG A 7 -1.02 17.85 6.89
C ARG A 7 -1.66 17.11 8.06
N ASP A 8 -1.20 17.34 9.29
CA ASP A 8 -1.71 16.65 10.47
C ASP A 8 -3.14 17.08 10.82
N SER A 9 -3.46 18.36 10.65
CA SER A 9 -4.81 18.91 10.73
C SER A 9 -5.76 18.25 9.72
N VAL A 10 -5.33 18.14 8.46
CA VAL A 10 -6.13 17.50 7.40
C VAL A 10 -6.39 16.03 7.69
N ILE A 11 -5.39 15.28 8.15
CA ILE A 11 -5.55 13.86 8.50
C ILE A 11 -6.56 13.68 9.64
N ARG A 12 -6.51 14.52 10.68
CA ARG A 12 -7.49 14.48 11.78
C ARG A 12 -8.91 14.78 11.30
N LEU A 13 -9.09 15.75 10.40
CA LEU A 13 -10.41 16.06 9.87
C LEU A 13 -10.96 14.94 8.99
N LEU A 14 -10.09 14.26 8.22
CA LEU A 14 -10.47 13.08 7.44
C LEU A 14 -10.89 11.91 8.33
N ASP A 15 -10.18 11.65 9.42
CA ASP A 15 -10.55 10.64 10.42
C ASP A 15 -11.94 10.94 11.03
N GLN A 16 -12.20 12.21 11.34
CA GLN A 16 -13.48 12.65 11.91
C GLN A 16 -14.68 12.52 10.95
N LEU A 17 -14.44 12.39 9.64
CA LEU A 17 -15.52 12.07 8.68
C LEU A 17 -16.11 10.67 8.88
N GLY A 18 -15.40 9.78 9.59
CA GLY A 18 -15.88 8.44 9.97
C GLY A 18 -16.76 8.41 11.23
N SER A 19 -17.05 9.57 11.85
CA SER A 19 -17.89 9.64 13.05
C SER A 19 -19.36 9.28 12.75
N ASP A 20 -20.02 8.58 13.68
CA ASP A 20 -21.46 8.30 13.62
C ASP A 20 -22.33 9.57 13.86
N GLN A 21 -21.71 10.68 14.25
CA GLN A 21 -22.39 11.94 14.52
C GLN A 21 -22.37 12.83 13.28
N ASP A 22 -23.50 12.92 12.58
CA ASP A 22 -23.67 13.75 11.37
C ASP A 22 -23.20 15.21 11.54
N VAL A 23 -23.37 15.77 12.74
CA VAL A 23 -22.97 17.15 13.05
C VAL A 23 -21.44 17.29 13.01
N GLU A 24 -20.71 16.31 13.51
CA GLU A 24 -19.25 16.30 13.51
C GLU A 24 -18.72 16.07 12.10
N VAL A 25 -19.33 15.16 11.34
CA VAL A 25 -19.01 14.90 9.94
C VAL A 25 -19.19 16.17 9.10
N LEU A 26 -20.32 16.87 9.25
CA LEU A 26 -20.59 18.13 8.53
C LEU A 26 -19.62 19.25 8.93
N ALA A 27 -19.27 19.35 10.21
CA ALA A 27 -18.30 20.32 10.68
C ALA A 27 -16.91 20.03 10.12
N ALA A 28 -16.46 18.78 10.15
CA ALA A 28 -15.18 18.35 9.63
C ALA A 28 -15.08 18.57 8.12
N ALA A 29 -16.10 18.19 7.35
CA ALA A 29 -16.15 18.40 5.91
C ALA A 29 -16.06 19.88 5.52
N ARG A 30 -16.79 20.76 6.23
CA ARG A 30 -16.72 22.21 5.98
C ARG A 30 -15.35 22.79 6.31
N ASN A 31 -14.74 22.32 7.40
CA ASN A 31 -13.43 22.80 7.83
C ASN A 31 -12.34 22.37 6.83
N LEU A 32 -12.40 21.13 6.38
CA LEU A 32 -11.50 20.58 5.35
C LEU A 32 -11.62 21.38 4.04
N HIS A 33 -12.84 21.64 3.58
CA HIS A 33 -13.07 22.44 2.38
C HIS A 33 -12.54 23.89 2.52
N ALA A 34 -12.72 24.50 3.69
CA ALA A 34 -12.21 25.84 3.96
C ALA A 34 -10.68 25.90 3.92
N GLN A 35 -9.99 24.92 4.51
CA GLN A 35 -8.52 24.86 4.50
C GLN A 35 -7.95 24.68 3.09
N ILE A 36 -8.53 23.78 2.29
CA ILE A 36 -8.10 23.55 0.89
C ILE A 36 -8.34 24.80 0.03
N SER A 37 -9.49 25.47 0.23
CA SER A 37 -9.82 26.71 -0.49
C SER A 37 -8.91 27.87 -0.09
N ALA A 38 -8.56 27.98 1.20
CA ALA A 38 -7.65 29.01 1.71
C ALA A 38 -6.20 28.81 1.25
N ALA A 39 -5.82 27.55 1.00
CA ALA A 39 -4.54 27.19 0.40
C ALA A 39 -4.54 27.36 -1.14
N GLU A 40 -5.67 27.71 -1.75
CA GLU A 40 -5.88 27.82 -3.20
C GLU A 40 -5.55 26.52 -3.96
N LEU A 41 -5.65 25.38 -3.30
CA LEU A 41 -5.36 24.05 -3.86
C LEU A 41 -6.64 23.36 -4.34
N ARG A 42 -6.50 22.46 -5.30
CA ARG A 42 -7.57 21.56 -5.74
C ARG A 42 -7.27 20.11 -5.36
N TRP A 43 -8.30 19.27 -5.28
CA TRP A 43 -8.15 17.84 -4.98
C TRP A 43 -7.21 17.11 -5.94
N ASP A 44 -7.20 17.48 -7.22
CA ASP A 44 -6.29 16.95 -8.25
C ASP A 44 -4.81 17.24 -7.96
N GLU A 45 -4.51 18.32 -7.23
CA GLU A 45 -3.15 18.69 -6.85
C GLU A 45 -2.72 18.01 -5.55
N LEU A 46 -3.69 17.63 -4.71
CA LEU A 46 -3.45 16.95 -3.44
C LEU A 46 -3.35 15.44 -3.61
N LEU A 47 -4.13 14.88 -4.54
CA LEU A 47 -4.17 13.45 -4.82
C LEU A 47 -3.12 13.12 -5.88
N MET A 48 -2.27 12.16 -5.56
CA MET A 48 -1.29 11.67 -6.53
C MET A 48 -2.06 11.01 -7.68
N PRO A 49 -1.77 11.35 -8.94
CA PRO A 49 -2.40 10.68 -10.07
C PRO A 49 -2.07 9.19 -10.02
N ASP A 50 -3.01 8.34 -10.46
CA ASP A 50 -2.72 6.92 -10.69
C ASP A 50 -1.49 6.82 -11.58
N GLU A 51 -0.41 6.31 -11.00
CA GLU A 51 0.81 6.05 -11.75
C GLU A 51 0.42 5.03 -12.83
N PRO A 52 0.58 5.34 -14.12
CA PRO A 52 0.17 4.43 -15.16
C PRO A 52 0.97 3.15 -14.98
N VAL A 53 0.28 2.07 -14.60
CA VAL A 53 0.86 0.73 -14.58
C VAL A 53 1.46 0.52 -15.96
N PRO A 54 2.80 0.36 -16.09
CA PRO A 54 3.43 0.23 -17.38
C PRO A 54 2.76 -0.95 -18.09
N ALA A 55 2.23 -0.68 -19.29
CA ALA A 55 1.65 -1.72 -20.12
C ALA A 55 2.68 -2.85 -20.26
N PRO A 56 2.29 -4.13 -20.08
CA PRO A 56 3.22 -5.23 -20.26
C PRO A 56 3.87 -5.11 -21.64
N ALA A 57 5.20 -5.11 -21.67
CA ALA A 57 5.96 -4.99 -22.91
C ALA A 57 5.46 -6.05 -23.90
N PRO A 58 5.30 -5.72 -25.20
CA PRO A 58 4.89 -6.70 -26.19
C PRO A 58 5.91 -7.84 -26.19
N VAL A 59 5.46 -9.05 -25.86
CA VAL A 59 6.27 -10.26 -25.99
C VAL A 59 6.61 -10.43 -27.47
N ALA A 60 7.86 -10.11 -27.81
CA ALA A 60 8.41 -10.41 -29.12
C ALA A 60 8.48 -11.94 -29.23
N ALA A 61 7.50 -12.53 -29.91
CA ALA A 61 7.57 -13.90 -30.38
C ALA A 61 8.61 -13.94 -31.51
N ASP A 62 9.90 -14.06 -31.14
CA ASP A 62 10.97 -14.34 -32.08
C ASP A 62 11.58 -15.72 -31.83
N ALA A 63 11.92 -16.34 -32.94
CA ALA A 63 12.09 -17.76 -33.12
C ALA A 63 13.32 -18.34 -32.40
N ALA A 64 13.15 -19.58 -31.93
CA ALA A 64 14.13 -20.67 -31.83
C ALA A 64 15.62 -20.30 -31.62
N THR A 65 16.18 -20.72 -30.48
CA THR A 65 17.32 -21.67 -30.36
C THR A 65 17.55 -21.99 -28.87
N PRO A 66 17.71 -23.27 -28.47
CA PRO A 66 18.06 -23.64 -27.10
C PRO A 66 19.59 -23.72 -26.96
N GLU A 67 20.17 -23.15 -25.90
CA GLU A 67 21.29 -23.76 -25.16
C GLU A 67 21.66 -22.93 -23.91
N SER A 68 22.00 -23.68 -22.87
CA SER A 68 22.35 -23.34 -21.49
C SER A 68 23.17 -22.06 -21.23
N ALA A 69 22.75 -21.30 -20.21
CA ALA A 69 23.64 -20.71 -19.21
C ALA A 69 22.85 -20.36 -17.93
N GLU A 70 23.34 -20.85 -16.79
CA GLU A 70 22.85 -20.58 -15.43
C GLU A 70 22.99 -19.11 -14.99
N SER A 71 22.05 -18.69 -14.14
CA SER A 71 22.04 -17.57 -13.17
C SER A 71 21.38 -16.23 -13.56
N PRO A 72 20.68 -15.59 -12.60
CA PRO A 72 19.35 -15.93 -12.13
C PRO A 72 18.37 -14.91 -12.74
N SER A 73 17.40 -15.39 -13.52
CA SER A 73 16.39 -14.52 -14.11
C SER A 73 15.59 -13.88 -12.98
N ALA A 74 15.54 -12.55 -13.01
CA ALA A 74 14.77 -11.71 -12.10
C ALA A 74 13.40 -12.35 -11.84
N ALA A 75 13.23 -12.78 -10.58
CA ALA A 75 11.98 -13.32 -10.09
C ALA A 75 10.84 -12.35 -10.43
N ASP A 76 9.82 -12.94 -11.03
CA ASP A 76 8.46 -12.48 -11.11
C ASP A 76 8.15 -11.35 -10.12
N THR A 77 8.00 -10.13 -10.64
CA THR A 77 7.62 -8.94 -9.86
C THR A 77 6.18 -8.99 -9.34
N ASN A 78 5.48 -10.11 -9.49
CA ASN A 78 4.27 -10.44 -8.78
C ASN A 78 4.69 -11.38 -7.65
N GLY A 79 4.82 -10.85 -6.43
CA GLY A 79 5.28 -11.63 -5.28
C GLY A 79 4.52 -12.96 -5.22
N ASN A 80 5.25 -14.06 -5.26
CA ASN A 80 4.65 -15.37 -5.14
C ASN A 80 4.23 -15.57 -3.67
N ASP A 81 3.14 -16.29 -3.44
CA ASP A 81 2.64 -16.67 -2.11
C ASP A 81 3.77 -17.16 -1.19
N GLY A 82 4.68 -17.97 -1.74
CA GLY A 82 5.85 -18.48 -1.02
C GLY A 82 6.82 -17.39 -0.54
N ASP A 83 7.07 -16.36 -1.34
CA ASP A 83 7.95 -15.26 -0.95
C ASP A 83 7.30 -14.38 0.12
N THR A 84 5.99 -14.14 -0.01
CA THR A 84 5.23 -13.38 0.99
C THR A 84 5.13 -14.13 2.31
N LEU A 85 4.89 -15.43 2.29
CA LEU A 85 4.89 -16.26 3.50
C LEU A 85 6.25 -16.22 4.21
N ALA A 86 7.36 -16.26 3.47
CA ALA A 86 8.70 -16.14 4.06
C ALA A 86 8.91 -14.77 4.75
N LEU A 87 8.42 -13.68 4.14
CA LEU A 87 8.49 -12.34 4.73
C LEU A 87 7.63 -12.24 6.01
N ILE A 88 6.43 -12.83 6.00
CA ILE A 88 5.53 -12.88 7.16
C ILE A 88 6.18 -13.65 8.31
N GLU A 89 6.78 -14.82 8.04
CA GLU A 89 7.47 -15.60 9.08
C GLU A 89 8.64 -14.84 9.68
N GLN A 90 9.38 -14.09 8.86
CA GLN A 90 10.48 -13.27 9.35
C GLN A 90 10.00 -12.06 10.16
N LEU A 91 8.84 -11.48 9.82
CA LEU A 91 8.19 -10.48 10.67
C LEU A 91 7.76 -11.08 12.01
N LEU A 92 7.13 -12.27 12.01
CA LEU A 92 6.69 -12.98 13.21
C LEU A 92 7.84 -13.48 14.10
N ALA A 93 9.04 -13.63 13.56
CA ALA A 93 10.22 -14.06 14.31
C ALA A 93 10.71 -13.02 15.34
N ASP A 94 10.33 -11.74 15.18
CA ASP A 94 10.69 -10.68 16.09
C ASP A 94 9.71 -10.62 17.29
N PRO A 95 10.18 -10.88 18.53
CA PRO A 95 9.31 -10.97 19.70
C PRO A 95 8.82 -9.61 20.22
N ASP A 96 9.45 -8.50 19.82
CA ASP A 96 9.10 -7.14 20.26
C ASP A 96 7.94 -6.53 19.46
N ARG A 97 7.39 -7.27 18.48
CA ARG A 97 6.21 -6.84 17.72
C ARG A 97 4.94 -6.91 18.54
N SER A 98 4.06 -5.92 18.33
CA SER A 98 2.74 -5.85 18.96
C SER A 98 1.90 -7.07 18.64
N GLU A 99 1.16 -7.58 19.63
CA GLU A 99 0.26 -8.73 19.48
C GLU A 99 -0.73 -8.54 18.31
N ALA A 100 -1.31 -7.35 18.18
CA ALA A 100 -2.22 -7.01 17.09
C ALA A 100 -1.61 -7.19 15.69
N LEU A 101 -0.31 -6.89 15.53
CA LEU A 101 0.38 -7.05 14.25
C LEU A 101 0.71 -8.53 13.98
N ARG A 102 0.93 -9.33 15.03
CA ARG A 102 1.18 -10.76 14.88
C ARG A 102 -0.10 -11.48 14.48
N GLU A 103 -1.22 -11.11 15.07
CA GLU A 103 -2.55 -11.62 14.72
C GLU A 103 -2.88 -11.30 13.25
N GLU A 104 -2.71 -10.04 12.82
CA GLU A 104 -2.88 -9.63 11.41
C GLU A 104 -1.98 -10.44 10.45
N LEU A 105 -0.71 -10.66 10.82
CA LEU A 105 0.21 -11.47 10.03
C LEU A 105 -0.18 -12.96 9.98
N GLU A 106 -0.80 -13.50 11.03
CA GLU A 106 -1.34 -14.85 11.04
C GLU A 106 -2.59 -14.98 10.17
N GLU A 107 -3.47 -13.97 10.18
CA GLU A 107 -4.63 -13.87 9.27
C GLU A 107 -4.20 -13.86 7.81
N TYR A 108 -3.16 -13.09 7.46
CA TYR A 108 -2.61 -13.08 6.10
C TYR A 108 -2.09 -14.44 5.63
N LYS A 109 -1.59 -15.30 6.54
CA LYS A 109 -1.21 -16.67 6.16
C LYS A 109 -2.42 -17.52 5.78
N ILE A 110 -3.57 -17.26 6.40
CA ILE A 110 -4.83 -17.95 6.10
C ILE A 110 -5.34 -17.47 4.75
N ASP A 111 -5.39 -16.16 4.51
CA ASP A 111 -5.85 -15.57 3.25
C ASP A 111 -5.01 -16.05 2.05
N ILE A 112 -3.70 -16.19 2.22
CA ILE A 112 -2.79 -16.76 1.20
C ILE A 112 -3.13 -18.24 0.95
N ALA A 113 -3.44 -19.02 1.99
CA ALA A 113 -3.80 -20.43 1.85
C ALA A 113 -5.18 -20.62 1.20
N GLU A 114 -6.11 -19.69 1.41
CA GLU A 114 -7.43 -19.67 0.77
C GLU A 114 -7.41 -19.06 -0.64
N GLY A 115 -6.29 -18.43 -1.03
CA GLY A 115 -6.13 -17.77 -2.33
C GLY A 115 -6.91 -16.46 -2.45
N GLU A 116 -7.29 -15.87 -1.31
CA GLU A 116 -7.96 -14.56 -1.22
C GLU A 116 -6.96 -13.40 -1.15
N PHE A 117 -5.67 -13.70 -1.09
CA PHE A 117 -4.59 -12.72 -1.01
C PHE A 117 -4.19 -12.19 -2.40
N ASP A 118 -4.26 -10.88 -2.60
CA ASP A 118 -4.07 -10.27 -3.91
C ASP A 118 -2.66 -9.68 -4.13
N ALA A 119 -2.36 -9.27 -5.36
CA ALA A 119 -1.07 -8.67 -5.74
C ALA A 119 -0.72 -7.39 -4.94
N LYS A 120 -1.72 -6.63 -4.48
CA LYS A 120 -1.52 -5.45 -3.63
C LYS A 120 -1.17 -5.87 -2.21
N ASP A 121 -1.77 -6.93 -1.69
CA ASP A 121 -1.48 -7.48 -0.38
C ASP A 121 -0.02 -8.00 -0.33
N HIS A 122 0.43 -8.69 -1.38
CA HIS A 122 1.84 -9.10 -1.52
C HIS A 122 2.80 -7.89 -1.50
N LYS A 123 2.42 -6.80 -2.19
CA LYS A 123 3.21 -5.57 -2.22
C LYS A 123 3.22 -4.87 -0.85
N TYR A 124 2.10 -4.89 -0.13
CA TYR A 124 1.97 -4.32 1.20
C TYR A 124 2.89 -5.02 2.20
N VAL A 125 2.85 -6.35 2.30
CA VAL A 125 3.73 -7.13 3.19
C VAL A 125 5.20 -6.85 2.91
N ARG A 126 5.58 -6.74 1.63
CA ARG A 126 6.97 -6.42 1.25
C ARG A 126 7.38 -5.01 1.68
N ALA A 127 6.51 -4.02 1.51
CA ALA A 127 6.78 -2.66 1.96
C ALA A 127 6.84 -2.57 3.49
N LEU A 128 5.96 -3.28 4.17
CA LEU A 128 5.92 -3.40 5.63
C LEU A 128 7.23 -4.02 6.17
N TYR A 129 7.67 -5.11 5.54
CA TYR A 129 8.95 -5.76 5.84
C TYR A 129 10.13 -4.79 5.66
N GLN A 130 10.20 -4.07 4.54
CA GLN A 130 11.27 -3.09 4.29
C GLN A 130 11.29 -1.97 5.33
N ARG A 131 10.15 -1.54 5.86
CA ARG A 131 10.10 -0.46 6.85
C ARG A 131 10.53 -0.91 8.24
N LEU A 132 10.29 -2.18 8.58
CA LEU A 132 10.42 -2.69 9.95
C LEU A 132 11.68 -3.53 10.18
N ILE A 133 12.36 -3.96 9.11
CA ILE A 133 13.53 -4.83 9.17
C ILE A 133 14.75 -4.22 8.46
N ALA A 134 14.59 -3.19 7.62
CA ALA A 134 15.73 -2.40 7.11
C ALA A 134 16.20 -1.34 8.12
#